data_AF-A0A1Z8U1C0-F1
#
_entry.id   AF-A0A1Z8U1C0-F1
#
_cell.length_a   1.000
_cell.length_b   1.000
_cell.length_c   1.000
_cell.angle_alpha   90.00
_cell.angle_beta   90.00
_cell.angle_gamma   90.00
#
_symmetry.space_group_name_H-M   'P 1'
#
loop_
_entity.id
_entity.type
_entity.pdbx_description
1 polymer ?
#
loop_
_entity_poly.entity_id
_entity_poly.type
_entity_poly.pdbx_seq_one_letter_code
_entity_poly.pdbx_strand_id
1 'polypeptide(L)'
;MVRRRRMSAEARKAAGERLAKARAERLKKNPPKLSHIHPDVLSKGDAHPLCYNNIKAWLVYNKAMLPGLKKNVRANAKGALARLMEVEGYIRNLNTYLRTGVYLDLFYGADQDKKIKFRTVVEAG
;
A
#
# COMPACT_ATOMS: atom_id res chain seq x y z
N MET A 1 -10.76 -31.27 8.09
CA MET A 1 -10.00 -30.38 7.19
C MET A 1 -10.91 -29.97 6.02
N VAL A 2 -11.43 -28.74 6.01
CA VAL A 2 -12.40 -28.31 4.97
C VAL A 2 -11.67 -28.17 3.62
N ARG A 3 -11.99 -29.06 2.67
CA ARG A 3 -11.42 -29.04 1.31
C ARG A 3 -11.95 -27.81 0.57
N ARG A 4 -11.05 -26.91 0.16
CA ARG A 4 -11.40 -25.69 -0.59
C ARG A 4 -12.08 -26.10 -1.91
N ARG A 5 -13.32 -25.66 -2.15
CA ARG A 5 -14.01 -25.90 -3.43
C ARG A 5 -13.17 -25.33 -4.57
N ARG A 6 -12.82 -26.16 -5.56
CA ARG A 6 -12.19 -25.71 -6.82
C ARG A 6 -13.28 -25.00 -7.63
N MET A 7 -13.20 -23.68 -7.73
CA MET A 7 -14.12 -22.87 -8.54
C MET A 7 -13.73 -22.97 -10.03
N SER A 8 -14.72 -23.05 -10.92
CA SER A 8 -14.50 -22.88 -12.36
C SER A 8 -13.99 -21.47 -12.66
N ALA A 9 -13.29 -21.30 -13.79
CA ALA A 9 -12.70 -20.01 -14.17
C ALA A 9 -13.76 -18.89 -14.29
N GLU A 10 -14.96 -19.24 -14.76
CA GLU A 10 -16.09 -18.33 -14.91
C GLU A 10 -16.69 -17.91 -13.56
N ALA A 11 -16.85 -18.87 -12.64
CA ALA A 11 -17.36 -18.57 -11.30
C ALA A 11 -16.39 -17.70 -10.49
N ARG A 12 -15.09 -17.76 -10.79
CA ARG A 12 -14.07 -16.87 -10.19
C ARG A 12 -14.16 -15.44 -10.74
N LYS A 13 -14.41 -15.27 -12.04
CA LYS A 13 -14.63 -13.94 -12.66
C LYS A 13 -15.90 -13.29 -12.13
N ALA A 14 -17.01 -14.02 -12.12
CA ALA A 14 -18.29 -13.54 -11.59
C ALA A 14 -18.22 -13.19 -10.09
N ALA A 15 -17.45 -13.94 -9.29
CA ALA A 15 -17.20 -13.60 -7.89
C ALA A 15 -16.38 -12.31 -7.74
N GLY A 16 -15.39 -12.09 -8.62
CA GLY A 16 -14.61 -10.84 -8.66
C GLY A 16 -15.46 -9.63 -9.00
N GLU A 17 -16.33 -9.74 -10.01
CA GLU A 17 -17.24 -8.68 -10.43
C GLU A 17 -18.29 -8.35 -9.36
N ARG A 18 -18.85 -9.37 -8.70
CA ARG A 18 -19.75 -9.20 -7.54
C ARG A 18 -19.06 -8.51 -6.37
N LEU A 19 -17.80 -8.86 -6.09
CA LEU A 19 -17.02 -8.23 -5.04
C LEU A 19 -16.69 -6.77 -5.39
N ALA A 20 -16.42 -6.47 -6.66
CA ALA A 20 -16.20 -5.10 -7.14
C ALA A 20 -17.47 -4.24 -7.01
N LYS A 21 -18.64 -4.76 -7.43
CA LYS A 21 -19.93 -4.07 -7.23
C LYS A 21 -20.24 -3.84 -5.75
N ALA A 22 -20.05 -4.86 -4.90
CA ALA A 22 -20.26 -4.74 -3.46
C ALA A 22 -19.30 -3.72 -2.80
N ARG A 23 -18.06 -3.61 -3.30
CA ARG A 23 -17.11 -2.57 -2.85
C ARG A 23 -17.55 -1.18 -3.29
N ALA A 24 -18.03 -1.02 -4.52
CA ALA A 24 -18.55 0.25 -5.03
C ALA A 24 -19.82 0.70 -4.26
N GLU A 25 -20.73 -0.22 -3.97
CA GLU A 25 -21.94 0.06 -3.17
C GLU A 25 -21.60 0.41 -1.72
N ARG A 26 -20.63 -0.27 -1.10
CA ARG A 26 -20.12 0.10 0.23
C ARG A 26 -19.50 1.50 0.25
N LEU A 27 -18.76 1.86 -0.79
CA LEU A 27 -18.15 3.18 -0.93
C LEU A 27 -19.20 4.30 -1.04
N LYS A 28 -20.33 4.03 -1.71
CA LYS A 28 -21.46 4.97 -1.85
C LYS A 28 -22.29 5.09 -0.57
N LYS A 29 -22.58 3.96 0.10
CA LYS A 29 -23.51 3.91 1.26
C LYS A 29 -22.86 4.34 2.57
N ASN A 30 -21.56 4.12 2.73
CA ASN A 30 -20.84 4.55 3.91
C ASN A 30 -19.47 5.05 3.44
N PRO A 31 -19.37 6.34 3.05
CA PRO A 31 -18.09 6.94 2.75
C PRO A 31 -17.19 6.62 3.95
N PRO A 32 -16.11 5.85 3.77
CA PRO A 32 -15.30 5.44 4.90
C PRO A 32 -14.88 6.73 5.59
N LYS A 33 -15.27 6.91 6.86
CA LYS A 33 -14.77 8.03 7.68
C LYS A 33 -13.27 7.78 7.81
N LEU A 34 -12.50 8.34 6.89
CA LEU A 34 -11.04 8.27 6.83
C LEU A 34 -10.48 9.29 7.84
N SER A 35 -11.05 9.34 9.04
CA SER A 35 -10.68 10.28 10.11
C SER A 35 -9.26 10.05 10.62
N HIS A 36 -8.72 8.86 10.40
CA HIS A 36 -7.33 8.51 10.70
C HIS A 36 -6.35 8.91 9.58
N ILE A 37 -6.86 9.48 8.47
CA ILE A 37 -6.05 9.90 7.34
C ILE A 37 -5.96 11.42 7.32
N HIS A 38 -4.76 11.91 7.06
CA HIS A 38 -4.49 13.33 6.98
C HIS A 38 -5.31 13.97 5.84
N PRO A 39 -5.99 15.12 6.09
CA PRO A 39 -6.81 15.80 5.09
C PRO A 39 -6.07 16.06 3.77
N ASP A 40 -4.80 16.42 3.82
CA ASP A 40 -3.98 16.70 2.62
C ASP A 40 -3.77 15.48 1.71
N VAL A 41 -3.82 14.27 2.28
CA VAL A 41 -3.68 13.04 1.49
C VAL A 41 -5.00 12.70 0.81
N LEU A 42 -6.13 13.06 1.43
CA LEU A 42 -7.46 12.88 0.88
C LEU A 42 -7.81 13.92 -0.18
N SER A 43 -7.31 15.15 -0.04
CA SER A 43 -7.51 16.21 -1.02
C SER A 43 -6.70 16.01 -2.30
N LYS A 44 -5.66 15.15 -2.26
CA LYS A 44 -4.90 14.75 -3.46
C LYS A 44 -5.81 13.94 -4.38
N GLY A 45 -6.04 14.45 -5.59
CA GLY A 45 -6.78 13.74 -6.64
C GLY A 45 -6.09 12.43 -7.07
N ASP A 46 -6.84 11.57 -7.75
CA ASP A 46 -6.40 10.23 -8.13
C ASP A 46 -5.17 10.20 -9.06
N ALA A 47 -4.91 11.29 -9.79
CA ALA A 47 -3.74 11.43 -10.65
C ALA A 47 -2.43 11.65 -9.87
N HIS A 48 -2.49 12.08 -8.61
CA HIS A 48 -1.29 12.35 -7.83
C HIS A 48 -0.58 11.04 -7.45
N PRO A 49 0.75 10.91 -7.64
CA PRO A 49 1.46 9.65 -7.33
C PRO A 49 1.28 9.19 -5.88
N LEU A 50 1.28 10.12 -4.93
CA LEU A 50 1.06 9.88 -3.50
C LEU A 50 -0.41 10.01 -3.06
N CYS A 51 -1.37 9.79 -3.96
CA CYS A 51 -2.78 9.72 -3.60
C CYS A 51 -3.06 8.53 -2.68
N TYR A 52 -4.12 8.62 -1.87
CA TYR A 52 -4.52 7.57 -0.93
C TYR A 52 -4.60 6.17 -1.58
N ASN A 53 -5.15 6.10 -2.79
CA ASN A 53 -5.35 4.85 -3.51
C ASN A 53 -4.03 4.14 -3.84
N ASN A 54 -3.02 4.89 -4.28
CA ASN A 54 -1.69 4.35 -4.59
C ASN A 54 -0.98 3.89 -3.31
N ILE A 55 -0.97 4.70 -2.25
CA ILE A 55 -0.34 4.33 -0.97
C ILE A 55 -0.94 3.03 -0.42
N LYS A 56 -2.27 2.91 -0.47
CA LYS A 56 -2.97 1.71 -0.04
C LYS A 56 -2.58 0.49 -0.88
N ALA A 57 -2.44 0.64 -2.20
CA ALA A 57 -2.00 -0.43 -3.07
C ALA A 57 -0.56 -0.88 -2.72
N TRP A 58 0.36 0.05 -2.51
CA TRP A 58 1.75 -0.25 -2.14
C TRP A 58 1.84 -0.92 -0.77
N LEU A 59 1.01 -0.50 0.18
CA LEU A 59 0.93 -1.10 1.51
C LEU A 59 0.44 -2.55 1.47
N VAL A 60 -0.53 -2.85 0.60
CA VAL A 60 -1.00 -4.24 0.36
C VAL A 60 0.11 -5.08 -0.28
N TYR A 61 0.77 -4.55 -1.31
CA TYR A 61 1.87 -5.21 -2.00
C TYR A 61 3.00 -5.58 -1.04
N ASN A 62 3.51 -4.61 -0.28
CA ASN A 62 4.62 -4.81 0.65
C ASN A 62 4.25 -5.77 1.80
N LYS A 63 3.02 -5.68 2.33
CA LYS A 63 2.55 -6.65 3.36
C LYS A 63 2.48 -8.08 2.83
N ALA A 64 2.15 -8.27 1.55
CA ALA A 64 2.11 -9.60 0.94
C ALA A 64 3.50 -10.24 0.80
N MET A 65 4.57 -9.45 0.77
CA MET A 65 5.96 -9.93 0.69
C MET A 65 6.50 -10.42 2.04
N LEU A 66 6.01 -9.87 3.16
CA LEU A 66 6.53 -10.16 4.51
C LEU A 66 6.64 -11.66 4.86
N PRO A 67 5.64 -12.53 4.58
CA PRO A 67 5.74 -13.94 4.92
C PRO A 67 6.92 -14.65 4.23
N GLY A 68 7.18 -14.30 2.96
CA GLY A 68 8.30 -14.83 2.19
C GLY A 68 9.64 -14.34 2.74
N LEU A 69 9.75 -13.05 3.04
CA LEU A 69 10.96 -12.46 3.64
C LEU A 69 11.27 -13.07 5.00
N LYS A 70 10.26 -13.22 5.87
CA LYS A 70 10.42 -13.88 7.18
C LYS A 70 10.84 -15.34 7.05
N LYS A 71 10.35 -16.05 6.02
CA LYS A 71 10.82 -17.43 5.73
C LYS A 71 12.29 -17.43 5.33
N ASN A 72 12.73 -16.50 4.49
CA ASN A 72 14.12 -16.40 4.05
C ASN A 72 15.07 -16.03 5.20
N VAL A 73 14.64 -15.16 6.12
CA VAL A 73 15.38 -14.86 7.36
C VAL A 73 15.55 -16.12 8.20
N ARG A 74 14.49 -16.90 8.42
CA ARG A 74 14.57 -18.19 9.14
C ARG A 74 15.48 -19.21 8.44
N ALA A 75 15.59 -19.13 7.12
CA ALA A 75 16.48 -19.97 6.32
C ALA A 75 17.93 -19.44 6.26
N ASN A 76 18.27 -18.37 6.99
CA ASN A 76 19.58 -17.72 6.97
C ASN A 76 20.07 -17.35 5.56
N ALA A 77 19.14 -17.03 4.66
CA ALA A 77 19.50 -16.58 3.32
C ALA A 77 20.26 -15.25 3.39
N LYS A 78 21.39 -15.17 2.66
CA LYS A 78 22.26 -13.98 2.65
C LYS A 78 21.45 -12.73 2.28
N GLY A 79 21.52 -11.69 3.11
CA GLY A 79 20.83 -10.42 2.91
C GLY A 79 19.33 -10.42 3.23
N ALA A 80 18.74 -11.54 3.66
CA ALA A 80 17.31 -11.63 3.91
C ALA A 80 16.85 -10.71 5.05
N LEU A 81 17.69 -10.52 6.09
CA LEU A 81 17.36 -9.64 7.21
C LEU A 81 17.28 -8.17 6.76
N ALA A 82 18.26 -7.71 5.98
CA ALA A 82 18.27 -6.36 5.42
C ALA A 82 17.00 -6.11 4.59
N ARG A 83 16.66 -7.05 3.70
CA ARG A 83 15.46 -6.93 2.87
C ARG A 83 14.15 -6.91 3.68
N LEU A 84 14.07 -7.69 4.76
CA LEU A 84 12.93 -7.65 5.66
C LEU A 84 12.80 -6.27 6.33
N MET A 85 13.91 -5.74 6.86
CA MET A 85 13.93 -4.44 7.54
C MET A 85 13.57 -3.28 6.58
N GLU A 86 14.06 -3.32 5.34
CA GLU A 86 13.66 -2.36 4.30
C GLU A 86 12.15 -2.33 4.08
N VAL A 87 11.54 -3.50 3.88
CA VAL A 87 10.10 -3.61 3.60
C VAL A 87 9.26 -3.24 4.82
N GLU A 88 9.67 -3.66 6.02
CA GLU A 88 8.98 -3.26 7.26
C GLU A 88 9.11 -1.76 7.54
N GLY A 89 10.27 -1.16 7.25
CA GLY A 89 10.51 0.28 7.32
C GLY A 89 9.60 1.04 6.35
N TYR A 90 9.54 0.59 5.09
CA TYR A 90 8.69 1.23 4.09
C TYR A 90 7.20 1.17 4.48
N ILE A 91 6.72 0.02 4.97
CA ILE A 91 5.34 -0.10 5.48
C ILE A 91 5.08 0.90 6.61
N ARG A 92 6.03 1.08 7.54
CA ARG A 92 5.90 2.04 8.64
C ARG A 92 5.79 3.46 8.11
N ASN A 93 6.65 3.84 7.17
CA ASN A 93 6.68 5.18 6.60
C ASN A 93 5.41 5.49 5.80
N LEU A 94 4.89 4.53 5.03
CA LEU A 94 3.59 4.66 4.35
C LEU A 94 2.43 4.87 5.34
N ASN A 95 2.40 4.15 6.46
CA ASN A 95 1.38 4.38 7.50
C ASN A 95 1.54 5.76 8.16
N THR A 96 2.78 6.20 8.40
CA THR A 96 3.04 7.54 8.91
C THR A 96 2.53 8.61 7.96
N TYR A 97 2.81 8.49 6.65
CA TYR A 97 2.31 9.41 5.63
C TYR A 97 0.78 9.49 5.63
N LEU A 98 0.08 8.35 5.73
CA LEU A 98 -1.38 8.36 5.81
C LEU A 98 -1.87 9.12 7.05
N ARG A 99 -1.19 9.02 8.19
CA ARG A 99 -1.59 9.68 9.45
C ARG A 99 -1.24 11.17 9.49
N THR A 100 -0.04 11.54 9.04
CA THR A 100 0.52 12.89 9.24
C THR A 100 0.54 13.74 7.98
N GLY A 101 0.33 13.15 6.80
CA GLY A 101 0.49 13.83 5.52
C GLY A 101 1.95 14.07 5.10
N VAL A 102 2.92 13.74 5.96
CA VAL A 102 4.35 13.96 5.70
C VAL A 102 4.97 12.69 5.12
N TYR A 103 5.51 12.79 3.90
CA TYR A 103 6.21 11.69 3.25
C TYR A 103 7.68 11.70 3.66
N LEU A 104 8.15 10.58 4.21
CA LEU A 104 9.49 10.49 4.82
C LEU A 104 10.56 9.90 3.92
N ASP A 105 10.17 9.10 2.92
CA ASP A 105 11.12 8.40 2.05
C ASP A 105 11.57 9.26 0.87
N LEU A 106 12.79 8.99 0.39
CA LEU A 106 13.33 9.60 -0.84
C LEU A 106 12.78 8.93 -2.11
N PHE A 107 12.14 7.77 -1.97
CA PHE A 107 11.62 6.96 -3.06
C PHE A 107 10.15 6.60 -2.81
N TYR A 108 9.41 6.34 -3.88
CA TYR A 108 8.01 5.94 -3.84
C TYR A 108 7.70 4.90 -4.92
N GLY A 109 6.55 4.24 -4.81
CA GLY A 109 6.15 3.16 -5.69
C GLY A 109 6.06 1.82 -4.95
N ALA A 110 5.50 0.80 -5.60
CA ALA A 110 5.36 -0.52 -5.00
C ALA A 110 6.72 -1.11 -4.59
N ASP A 111 7.72 -0.92 -5.44
CA ASP A 111 9.11 -1.37 -5.26
C ASP A 111 10.09 -0.22 -4.96
N GLN A 112 9.60 0.98 -4.63
CA GLN A 112 10.44 2.18 -4.41
C GLN A 112 11.29 2.57 -5.63
N ASP A 113 10.74 2.42 -6.83
CA ASP A 113 11.42 2.63 -8.12
C ASP A 113 11.53 4.12 -8.51
N LYS A 114 10.66 4.97 -7.97
CA LYS A 114 10.57 6.38 -8.36
C LYS A 114 11.15 7.28 -7.29
N LYS A 115 11.89 8.32 -7.70
CA LYS A 115 12.50 9.31 -6.80
C LYS A 115 11.55 10.45 -6.48
N ILE A 116 11.48 10.83 -5.22
CA ILE A 116 10.87 12.09 -4.77
C ILE A 116 11.75 13.24 -5.25
N LYS A 117 11.11 14.29 -5.77
CA LYS A 117 11.77 15.53 -6.18
C LYS A 117 11.50 16.59 -5.14
N PHE A 118 12.56 17.24 -4.66
CA PHE A 118 12.46 18.38 -3.77
C PHE A 118 12.48 19.66 -4.59
N ARG A 119 11.69 20.65 -4.15
CA ARG A 119 11.72 22.01 -4.68
C ARG A 119 12.00 22.94 -3.52
N THR A 120 12.97 23.84 -3.71
CA THR A 120 13.22 24.94 -2.79
C THR A 120 12.07 25.93 -2.88
N VAL A 121 11.40 26.19 -1.76
CA VAL A 121 10.29 27.15 -1.67
C VAL A 121 10.77 28.50 -1.09
N VAL A 122 11.80 28.46 -0.25
CA VAL A 122 12.43 29.63 0.37
C VAL A 122 13.94 29.45 0.27
N GLU A 123 14.63 30.53 -0.08
CA GLU A 123 16.08 30.57 -0.25
C GLU A 123 16.78 30.25 1.07
N ALA A 124 17.91 29.54 1.02
CA ALA A 124 18.82 29.50 2.17
C ALA A 124 19.44 30.89 2.24
N GLY A 125 19.00 31.69 3.22
CA GLY A 125 19.43 33.08 3.40
C GLY A 125 20.94 33.23 3.57
#